data_AF-A0A523PLJ2-F1
#
_entry.id   AF-A0A523PLJ2-F1
#
_cell.length_a   1.000
_cell.length_b   1.000
_cell.length_c   1.000
_cell.angle_alpha   90.00
_cell.angle_beta   90.00
_cell.angle_gamma   90.00
#
_symmetry.space_group_name_H-M   'P 1'
#
loop_
_entity.id
_entity.type
_entity.pdbx_description
1 polymer ?
#
loop_
_entity_poly.entity_id
_entity_poly.type
_entity_poly.pdbx_seq_one_letter_code
_entity_poly.pdbx_strand_id
1 'polypeptide(L)'
;MRTALLSLLLLAGCITTAKSSPPGLSSAIVRRARPTAAWGAVEHRRITGYVVRFEPPGDPARFIYSVRNEHQQDLGVIDSFGRVYRYRPHADEPEWIGSGTVLFGVRRILGSGAGMRLVDVELVDEGADPPTIEMEPVDEDAPRGR
;
A
#
# COMPACT_ATOMS: atom_id res chain seq x y z
N MET A 1 22.06 58.40 1.48
CA MET A 1 22.94 57.23 1.75
C MET A 1 22.34 56.41 2.88
N ARG A 2 21.52 55.40 2.58
CA ARG A 2 20.97 54.44 3.56
C ARG A 2 20.52 53.16 2.84
N THR A 3 21.37 52.69 1.94
CA THR A 3 21.33 51.40 1.27
C THR A 3 22.26 50.47 2.04
N ALA A 4 21.79 49.82 3.10
CA ALA A 4 22.49 48.70 3.74
C ALA A 4 21.62 48.10 4.84
N LEU A 5 20.55 47.37 4.52
CA LEU A 5 19.92 46.45 5.49
C LEU A 5 19.04 45.39 4.78
N LEU A 6 19.58 44.71 3.75
CA LEU A 6 18.83 43.69 3.01
C LEU A 6 19.60 42.36 2.84
N SER A 7 20.62 42.08 3.65
CA SER A 7 21.60 41.03 3.33
C SER A 7 21.78 39.92 4.37
N LEU A 8 20.92 39.80 5.40
CA LEU A 8 21.19 38.86 6.50
C LEU A 8 20.00 37.97 6.90
N LEU A 9 19.25 37.47 5.91
CA LEU A 9 18.20 36.46 6.13
C LEU A 9 18.30 35.28 5.14
N LEU A 10 19.54 34.95 4.73
CA LEU A 10 19.87 33.61 4.24
C LEU A 10 20.04 32.69 5.46
N LEU A 11 18.93 32.43 6.14
CA LEU A 11 18.81 31.32 7.08
C LEU A 11 18.98 30.04 6.25
N ALA A 12 20.21 29.56 6.17
CA ALA A 12 20.53 28.24 5.69
C ALA A 12 19.74 27.23 6.54
N GLY A 13 18.61 26.77 6.01
CA GLY A 13 17.83 25.70 6.64
C GLY A 13 18.65 24.42 6.60
N CYS A 14 19.32 24.10 7.71
CA CYS A 14 19.96 22.80 7.88
C CYS A 14 18.88 21.72 7.89
N ILE A 15 18.73 21.02 6.77
CA ILE A 15 17.94 19.80 6.70
C ILE A 15 18.72 18.72 7.45
N THR A 16 18.20 18.28 8.58
CA THR A 16 18.76 17.15 9.32
C THR A 16 18.09 15.87 8.84
N THR A 17 18.86 14.98 8.22
CA THR A 17 18.35 13.69 7.75
C THR A 17 18.70 12.62 8.77
N ALA A 18 17.69 12.07 9.46
CA ALA A 18 17.86 10.89 10.30
C ALA A 18 17.66 9.63 9.46
N LYS A 19 18.61 8.70 9.52
CA LYS A 19 18.44 7.34 8.97
C LYS A 19 18.33 6.38 10.13
N SER A 20 17.25 5.62 10.16
CA SER A 20 17.08 4.50 11.08
C SER A 20 16.88 3.23 10.28
N SER A 21 17.47 2.13 10.74
CA SER A 21 17.20 0.80 10.21
C SER A 21 16.67 -0.09 11.33
N PRO A 22 15.60 -0.86 11.09
CA PRO A 22 15.14 -1.83 12.08
C PRO A 22 16.24 -2.85 12.39
N PRO A 23 16.35 -3.32 13.64
CA PRO A 23 17.26 -4.42 13.96
C PRO A 23 16.93 -5.65 13.11
N GLY A 24 17.95 -6.29 12.54
CA GLY A 24 17.81 -7.50 11.72
C GLY A 24 17.40 -7.27 10.26
N LEU A 25 17.37 -6.02 9.76
CA LEU A 25 17.00 -5.71 8.38
C LEU A 25 17.88 -6.46 7.35
N SER A 26 19.19 -6.62 7.61
CA SER A 26 20.11 -7.36 6.72
C SER A 26 19.82 -8.85 6.61
N SER A 27 19.04 -9.40 7.55
CA SER A 27 18.59 -10.80 7.58
C SER A 27 17.10 -10.96 7.27
N ALA A 28 16.41 -9.87 6.93
CA ALA A 28 14.98 -9.91 6.65
C ALA A 28 14.71 -10.69 5.35
N ILE A 29 14.00 -11.80 5.46
CA ILE A 29 13.51 -12.54 4.29
C ILE A 29 12.21 -11.89 3.84
N VAL A 30 12.22 -11.23 2.69
CA VAL A 30 11.00 -10.68 2.08
C VAL A 30 10.12 -11.84 1.61
N ARG A 31 8.97 -12.02 2.27
CA ARG A 31 7.96 -13.01 1.88
C ARG A 31 6.81 -12.27 1.22
N ARG A 32 6.63 -12.46 -0.09
CA ARG A 32 5.50 -11.86 -0.83
C ARG A 32 4.25 -12.71 -0.59
N ALA A 33 3.23 -12.11 0.01
CA ALA A 33 1.92 -12.75 0.09
C ALA A 33 1.30 -12.80 -1.30
N ARG A 34 0.63 -13.91 -1.64
CA ARG A 34 -0.01 -14.11 -2.95
C ARG A 34 -1.51 -13.85 -2.83
N PRO A 35 -2.15 -13.20 -3.83
CA PRO A 35 -3.60 -13.12 -3.88
C PRO A 35 -4.17 -14.53 -4.10
N THR A 36 -5.12 -14.95 -3.27
CA THR A 36 -5.74 -16.29 -3.35
C THR A 36 -7.23 -16.24 -3.64
N ALA A 37 -7.89 -15.12 -3.39
CA ALA A 37 -9.26 -14.87 -3.80
C ALA A 37 -9.54 -13.36 -3.92
N ALA A 38 -10.53 -12.99 -4.74
CA ALA A 38 -11.02 -11.62 -4.84
C ALA A 38 -12.54 -11.55 -4.91
N TRP A 39 -13.08 -10.44 -4.40
CA TRP A 39 -14.50 -10.13 -4.45
C TRP A 39 -14.73 -8.67 -4.86
N GLY A 40 -15.76 -8.43 -5.66
CA GLY A 40 -16.30 -7.09 -5.87
C GLY A 40 -17.28 -6.72 -4.75
N ALA A 41 -17.12 -5.53 -4.17
CA ALA A 41 -18.09 -4.96 -3.24
C ALA A 41 -19.18 -4.23 -4.02
N VAL A 42 -20.37 -4.83 -4.10
CA VAL A 42 -21.49 -4.32 -4.90
C VAL A 42 -22.55 -3.69 -4.01
N GLU A 43 -22.92 -2.46 -4.31
CA GLU A 43 -24.02 -1.72 -3.69
C GLU A 43 -24.82 -0.98 -4.77
N HIS A 44 -26.15 -1.01 -4.70
CA HIS A 44 -27.04 -0.43 -5.73
C HIS A 44 -26.70 -0.85 -7.18
N ARG A 45 -26.30 -2.12 -7.38
CA ARG A 45 -25.86 -2.69 -8.68
C ARG A 45 -24.58 -2.08 -9.26
N ARG A 46 -23.83 -1.29 -8.49
CA ARG A 46 -22.53 -0.73 -8.86
C ARG A 46 -21.42 -1.35 -8.00
N ILE A 47 -20.26 -1.60 -8.59
CA ILE A 47 -19.06 -1.94 -7.83
C ILE A 47 -18.56 -0.66 -7.14
N THR A 48 -18.42 -0.72 -5.82
CA THR A 48 -17.95 0.39 -4.98
C THR A 48 -16.52 0.18 -4.48
N GLY A 49 -15.99 -1.02 -4.68
CA GLY A 49 -14.64 -1.40 -4.30
C GLY A 49 -14.38 -2.89 -4.52
N TYR A 50 -13.21 -3.33 -4.09
CA TYR A 50 -12.77 -4.70 -4.20
C TYR A 50 -12.19 -5.19 -2.87
N VAL A 51 -12.23 -6.49 -2.66
CA VAL A 51 -11.63 -7.16 -1.52
C VAL A 51 -10.73 -8.26 -2.05
N VAL A 52 -9.47 -8.28 -1.65
CA VAL A 52 -8.51 -9.29 -2.11
C VAL A 52 -7.92 -9.99 -0.90
N ARG A 53 -8.01 -11.31 -0.86
CA ARG A 53 -7.37 -12.13 0.18
C ARG A 53 -5.94 -12.43 -0.23
N PHE A 54 -5.02 -12.16 0.68
CA PHE A 54 -3.61 -12.49 0.53
C PHE A 54 -3.18 -13.53 1.55
N GLU A 55 -2.43 -14.52 1.09
CA GLU A 55 -1.84 -15.56 1.93
C GLU A 55 -0.32 -15.52 1.84
N PRO A 56 0.39 -15.41 2.98
CA PRO A 56 1.83 -15.54 3.01
C PRO A 56 2.21 -17.01 2.77
N PRO A 57 3.35 -17.26 2.11
CA PRO A 57 3.83 -18.62 1.92
C PRO A 57 4.08 -19.30 3.28
N GLY A 58 3.73 -20.59 3.39
CA GLY A 58 4.06 -21.44 4.53
C GLY A 58 3.19 -21.30 5.79
N ASP A 59 2.27 -20.34 5.86
CA ASP A 59 1.30 -20.26 6.96
C ASP A 59 -0.05 -19.72 6.45
N PRO A 60 -0.97 -20.61 6.02
CA PRO A 60 -2.27 -20.21 5.49
C PRO A 60 -3.21 -19.64 6.56
N ALA A 61 -2.90 -19.78 7.86
CA ALA A 61 -3.69 -19.18 8.93
C ALA A 61 -3.43 -17.67 9.07
N ARG A 62 -2.30 -17.18 8.53
CA ARG A 62 -1.90 -15.77 8.57
C ARG A 62 -2.30 -15.01 7.30
N PHE A 63 -3.58 -15.05 6.94
CA PHE A 63 -4.08 -14.27 5.80
C PHE A 63 -4.51 -12.86 6.19
N ILE A 64 -4.59 -11.99 5.19
CA ILE A 64 -5.21 -10.66 5.30
C ILE A 64 -6.18 -10.46 4.15
N TYR A 65 -7.17 -9.61 4.35
CA TYR A 65 -7.99 -9.04 3.28
C TYR A 65 -7.58 -7.59 3.07
N SER A 66 -7.09 -7.25 1.88
CA SER A 66 -6.97 -5.86 1.45
C SER A 66 -8.32 -5.37 0.93
N VAL A 67 -8.75 -4.19 1.36
CA VAL A 67 -9.96 -3.53 0.86
C VAL A 67 -9.56 -2.34 0.02
N ARG A 68 -10.03 -2.31 -1.23
CA ARG A 68 -9.68 -1.33 -2.26
C ARG A 68 -10.88 -0.55 -2.73
N ASN A 69 -10.68 0.69 -3.16
CA ASN A 69 -11.72 1.44 -3.86
C ASN A 69 -11.89 0.96 -5.32
N GLU A 70 -12.81 1.57 -6.05
CA GLU A 70 -13.07 1.28 -7.47
C GLU A 70 -11.87 1.53 -8.39
N HIS A 71 -10.87 2.29 -7.92
CA HIS A 71 -9.62 2.59 -8.63
C HIS A 71 -8.44 1.70 -8.17
N GLN A 72 -8.72 0.57 -7.51
CA GLN A 72 -7.71 -0.38 -7.01
C GLN A 72 -6.74 0.18 -5.97
N GLN A 73 -7.03 1.32 -5.35
CA GLN A 73 -6.21 1.87 -4.27
C GLN A 73 -6.55 1.19 -2.95
N ASP A 74 -5.54 0.70 -2.23
CA ASP A 74 -5.71 0.10 -0.91
C ASP A 74 -6.20 1.16 0.11
N LEU A 75 -7.37 0.94 0.69
CA LEU A 75 -8.00 1.82 1.68
C LEU A 75 -7.89 1.31 3.11
N GLY A 76 -7.59 0.02 3.29
CA GLY A 76 -7.51 -0.60 4.59
C GLY A 76 -7.35 -2.10 4.50
N VAL A 77 -7.22 -2.73 5.67
CA VAL A 77 -7.02 -4.16 5.77
C VAL A 77 -7.88 -4.76 6.89
N ILE A 78 -8.21 -6.03 6.71
CA ILE A 78 -8.84 -6.88 7.72
C ILE A 78 -7.94 -8.09 7.93
N ASP A 79 -7.46 -8.31 9.14
CA ASP A 79 -6.58 -9.46 9.40
C ASP A 79 -7.35 -10.76 9.64
N SER A 80 -6.62 -11.87 9.82
CA SER A 80 -7.19 -13.19 10.08
C SER A 80 -7.98 -13.28 11.40
N PHE A 81 -7.86 -12.31 12.30
CA PHE A 81 -8.65 -12.20 13.54
C PHE A 81 -9.89 -11.30 13.36
N GLY A 82 -10.12 -10.78 12.15
CA GLY A 82 -11.23 -9.88 11.86
C GLY A 82 -11.03 -8.46 12.40
N ARG A 83 -9.81 -8.06 12.79
CA ARG A 83 -9.51 -6.68 13.19
C ARG A 83 -9.42 -5.80 11.95
N VAL A 84 -10.08 -4.65 12.01
CA VAL A 84 -10.28 -3.76 10.87
C VAL A 84 -9.44 -2.50 11.05
N TYR A 85 -8.64 -2.19 10.03
CA TYR A 85 -7.77 -1.03 9.98
C TYR A 85 -8.04 -0.24 8.71
N ARG A 86 -8.09 1.10 8.81
CA ARG A 86 -8.29 2.00 7.69
C ARG A 86 -7.07 2.87 7.47
N TYR A 87 -6.60 2.95 6.24
CA TYR A 87 -5.55 3.88 5.86
C TYR A 87 -6.15 5.26 5.61
N ARG A 88 -5.54 6.29 6.20
CA ARG A 88 -5.88 7.69 5.94
C ARG A 88 -4.75 8.33 5.13
N PRO A 89 -5.06 9.14 4.11
CA PRO A 89 -4.04 9.90 3.41
C PRO A 89 -3.19 10.69 4.40
N HIS A 90 -1.86 10.57 4.27
CA HIS A 90 -0.87 11.25 5.10
C HIS A 90 -0.83 10.85 6.59
N ALA A 91 -1.57 9.81 7.00
CA ALA A 91 -1.40 9.26 8.33
C ALA A 91 -0.22 8.29 8.35
N ASP A 92 0.64 8.42 9.35
CA ASP A 92 1.78 7.51 9.56
C ASP A 92 1.33 6.12 10.00
N GLU A 93 0.19 6.06 10.72
CA GLU A 93 -0.38 4.82 11.25
C GLU A 93 -1.81 4.59 10.76
N PRO A 94 -2.21 3.33 10.51
CA PRO A 94 -3.59 2.99 10.22
C PRO A 94 -4.54 3.26 11.40
N GLU A 95 -5.73 3.78 11.09
CA GLU A 95 -6.81 3.97 12.06
C GLU A 95 -7.44 2.61 12.41
N TRP A 96 -7.46 2.24 13.69
CA TRP A 96 -8.22 1.07 14.14
C TRP A 96 -9.71 1.37 14.16
N ILE A 97 -10.50 0.57 13.45
CA ILE A 97 -11.95 0.78 13.26
C ILE A 97 -12.79 -0.13 14.17
N GLY A 98 -12.25 -1.28 14.57
CA GLY A 98 -12.94 -2.28 15.38
C GLY A 98 -12.60 -3.72 14.96
N SER A 99 -13.47 -4.66 15.29
CA SER A 99 -13.37 -6.06 14.90
C SER A 99 -14.72 -6.63 14.50
N GLY A 100 -14.73 -7.64 13.62
CA GLY A 100 -15.97 -8.30 13.19
C GLY A 100 -15.77 -9.20 11.97
N THR A 101 -16.85 -9.39 11.21
CA THR A 101 -16.80 -10.15 9.96
C THR A 101 -16.09 -9.36 8.85
N VAL A 102 -15.64 -10.05 7.81
CA VAL A 102 -15.09 -9.41 6.60
C VAL A 102 -16.08 -8.40 6.02
N LEU A 103 -17.36 -8.78 5.90
CA LEU A 103 -18.40 -7.90 5.39
C LEU A 103 -18.57 -6.63 6.25
N PHE A 104 -18.51 -6.77 7.58
CA PHE A 104 -18.51 -5.62 8.50
C PHE A 104 -17.34 -4.69 8.22
N GLY A 105 -16.11 -5.22 8.15
CA GLY A 105 -14.91 -4.42 7.92
C GLY A 105 -14.94 -3.69 6.58
N VAL A 106 -15.37 -4.38 5.51
CA VAL A 106 -15.49 -3.80 4.16
C VAL A 106 -16.47 -2.63 4.16
N ARG A 107 -17.65 -2.77 4.78
CA ARG A 107 -18.62 -1.66 4.90
C ARG A 107 -18.03 -0.46 5.61
N ARG A 108 -17.30 -0.69 6.70
CA ARG A 108 -16.70 0.39 7.49
C ARG A 108 -15.57 1.09 6.76
N ILE A 109 -14.75 0.35 6.01
CA ILE A 109 -13.64 0.92 5.22
C ILE A 109 -14.17 1.71 4.02
N LEU A 110 -15.10 1.13 3.25
CA LEU A 110 -15.68 1.77 2.06
C LEU A 110 -16.73 2.83 2.37
N GLY A 111 -17.28 2.85 3.59
CA GLY A 111 -18.41 3.71 3.95
C GLY A 111 -19.74 3.26 3.34
N SER A 112 -19.87 1.98 3.00
CA SER A 112 -21.07 1.40 2.39
C SER A 112 -22.15 1.06 3.41
N GLY A 113 -23.40 0.99 2.95
CA GLY A 113 -24.57 0.66 3.76
C GLY A 113 -24.81 -0.84 3.96
N ALA A 114 -25.94 -1.15 4.60
CA ALA A 114 -26.35 -2.52 4.94
C ALA A 114 -26.72 -3.37 3.71
N GLY A 115 -26.95 -2.76 2.55
CA GLY A 115 -27.27 -3.44 1.29
C GLY A 115 -26.04 -3.95 0.51
N MET A 116 -24.83 -3.56 0.93
CA MET A 116 -23.60 -4.00 0.27
C MET A 116 -23.39 -5.50 0.42
N ARG A 117 -22.99 -6.15 -0.68
CA ARG A 117 -22.63 -7.57 -0.72
C ARG A 117 -21.32 -7.79 -1.47
N LEU A 118 -20.64 -8.88 -1.13
CA LEU A 118 -19.46 -9.35 -1.86
C LEU A 118 -19.91 -10.35 -2.93
N VAL A 119 -19.34 -10.22 -4.12
CA VAL A 119 -19.52 -11.17 -5.23
C VAL A 119 -18.15 -11.62 -5.70
N ASP A 120 -17.97 -12.92 -5.96
CA ASP A 120 -16.70 -13.44 -6.45
C ASP A 120 -16.32 -12.74 -7.76
N VAL A 121 -15.05 -12.39 -7.88
CA VAL A 121 -14.46 -11.90 -9.13
C VAL A 121 -13.22 -12.72 -9.43
N GLU A 122 -12.96 -12.90 -10.72
CA GLU A 122 -11.77 -13.61 -11.16
C GLU A 122 -10.52 -12.83 -10.76
N LEU A 123 -9.54 -13.55 -10.21
CA LEU A 123 -8.20 -13.02 -10.06
C LEU A 123 -7.55 -13.02 -11.44
N VAL A 124 -7.43 -11.85 -12.05
CA VAL A 124 -6.54 -11.70 -13.19
C VAL A 124 -5.13 -11.74 -12.62
N ASP A 125 -4.33 -12.71 -13.07
CA ASP A 125 -2.96 -12.86 -12.63
C ASP A 125 -2.11 -11.70 -13.18
N GLU A 126 -2.05 -10.60 -12.43
CA GLU A 126 -1.13 -9.48 -12.69
C GLU A 126 0.33 -9.86 -12.34
N GLY A 127 0.56 -11.10 -11.89
CA GLY A 127 1.83 -11.66 -11.46
C GLY A 127 2.66 -12.35 -12.53
N ALA A 128 2.45 -12.05 -13.82
CA ALA A 128 3.54 -12.24 -14.77
C ALA A 128 4.75 -11.47 -14.23
N ASP A 129 5.90 -12.13 -14.07
CA ASP A 129 7.12 -11.48 -13.63
C ASP A 129 7.27 -10.15 -14.39
N PRO A 130 7.55 -9.02 -13.71
CA PRO A 130 7.93 -7.82 -14.44
C PRO A 130 9.06 -8.24 -15.39
N PRO A 131 9.02 -7.86 -16.69
CA PRO A 131 10.06 -8.27 -17.61
C PRO A 131 11.39 -7.98 -16.94
N THR A 132 12.25 -9.00 -16.85
CA THR A 132 13.64 -8.79 -16.44
C THR A 132 14.17 -7.70 -17.35
N ILE A 133 14.25 -6.48 -16.85
CA ILE A 133 14.98 -5.42 -17.52
C ILE A 133 16.42 -5.86 -17.34
N GLU A 134 16.93 -6.61 -18.31
CA GLU A 134 18.36 -6.76 -18.50
C GLU A 134 18.87 -5.33 -18.68
N MET A 135 19.34 -4.74 -17.58
CA MET A 135 20.11 -3.53 -17.66
C MET A 135 21.40 -3.95 -18.36
N GLU A 136 21.49 -3.69 -19.66
CA GLU A 136 22.77 -3.73 -20.34
C GLU A 136 23.76 -2.94 -19.49
N PRO A 137 24.95 -3.50 -19.19
CA PRO A 137 25.96 -2.78 -18.45
C PRO A 137 26.20 -1.46 -19.16
N VAL A 138 26.00 -0.36 -18.43
CA VAL A 138 26.33 0.98 -18.92
C VAL A 138 27.83 0.96 -19.18
N ASP A 139 28.23 0.98 -20.45
CA ASP A 139 29.62 1.09 -20.87
C ASP A 139 30.22 2.38 -20.27
N GLU A 140 30.95 2.22 -19.17
CA GLU A 140 31.59 3.33 -18.44
C GLU A 140 32.75 3.97 -19.22
N ASP A 141 33.12 3.39 -20.37
CA ASP A 141 34.25 3.81 -21.21
C ASP A 141 33.87 4.64 -22.45
N ALA A 142 32.63 5.12 -22.56
CA ALA A 142 32.26 6.03 -23.65
C ALA A 142 33.12 7.32 -23.60
N PRO A 143 33.94 7.62 -24.62
CA PRO A 143 34.84 8.75 -24.60
C PRO A 143 34.04 10.05 -24.54
N ARG A 144 34.25 10.84 -23.48
CA ARG A 144 33.75 12.21 -23.40
C ARG A 144 34.42 13.03 -24.48
N GLY A 145 33.71 13.23 -25.59
CA GLY A 145 34.13 14.08 -26.69
C GLY A 145 34.50 15.48 -26.18
N ARG A 146 35.64 15.98 -26.64
CA ARG A 146 36.11 17.35 -26.43
C ARG A 146 35.33 18.34 -27.28
#